data_AF-W4QIM4-F1
#
_entry.id   AF-W4QIM4-F1
#
_cell.length_a   1.000
_cell.length_b   1.000
_cell.length_c   1.000
_cell.angle_alpha   90.00
_cell.angle_beta   90.00
_cell.angle_gamma   90.00
#
_symmetry.space_group_name_H-M   'P 1'
#
loop_
_entity.id
_entity.type
_entity.pdbx_description
1 polymer ?
#
loop_
_entity_poly.entity_id
_entity_poly.type
_entity_poly.pdbx_seq_one_letter_code
_entity_poly.pdbx_strand_id
1 'polypeptide(L)'
;MGKWQEKMKKKTIIMGILNATPDSFSDGGRYNDVELAVMQAERMVADGADIIDVGGESTRPGATFVEVEEELERVLPVIRALHQEVDVPISIDTYKAEVANEAIQAGALSLTTYGGRNGIKGWRK
;
A
#
# COMPACT_ATOMS: atom_id res chain seq x y z
N MET A 1 15.35 -0.95 17.56
CA MET A 1 14.62 0.23 17.07
C MET A 1 14.80 0.24 15.55
N GLY A 2 13.73 0.13 14.76
CA GLY A 2 13.85 -0.12 13.31
C GLY A 2 14.43 1.10 12.58
N LYS A 3 15.27 0.84 11.55
CA LYS A 3 15.97 1.84 10.71
C LYS A 3 15.09 3.05 10.28
N TRP A 4 13.80 2.84 10.13
CA TRP A 4 12.82 3.86 9.74
C TRP A 4 12.39 4.83 10.84
N GLN A 5 12.28 4.36 12.09
CA GLN A 5 11.80 5.22 13.19
C GLN A 5 12.74 6.39 13.46
N GLU A 6 14.03 6.20 13.22
CA GLU A 6 15.01 7.27 13.35
C GLU A 6 14.98 8.24 12.16
N LYS A 7 14.75 7.73 10.94
CA LYS A 7 14.58 8.53 9.71
C LYS A 7 13.37 9.46 9.82
N MET A 8 12.24 8.98 10.36
CA MET A 8 11.01 9.77 10.54
C MET A 8 11.09 10.88 11.58
N LYS A 9 12.02 10.79 12.54
CA LYS A 9 12.20 11.84 13.55
C LYS A 9 13.04 13.03 13.06
N LYS A 10 13.77 12.87 11.96
CA LYS A 10 14.80 13.82 11.50
C LYS A 10 14.40 14.63 10.27
N LYS A 11 13.37 14.20 9.52
CA LYS A 11 12.92 14.86 8.29
C LYS A 11 11.44 14.59 8.00
N THR A 12 10.85 15.43 7.14
CA THR A 12 9.56 15.14 6.50
C THR A 12 9.63 13.84 5.72
N ILE A 13 8.61 13.00 5.85
CA ILE A 13 8.47 11.72 5.17
C ILE A 13 7.55 11.90 3.97
N ILE A 14 8.00 11.40 2.81
CA ILE A 14 7.22 11.42 1.57
C ILE A 14 6.52 10.07 1.42
N MET A 15 5.20 10.10 1.22
CA MET A 15 4.38 8.92 0.96
C MET A 15 3.94 8.95 -0.50
N GLY A 16 4.31 7.91 -1.25
CA GLY A 16 3.83 7.71 -2.62
C GLY A 16 2.48 7.00 -2.60
N ILE A 17 1.48 7.55 -3.29
CA ILE A 17 0.13 6.97 -3.34
C ILE A 17 0.00 6.10 -4.59
N LEU A 18 -0.31 4.82 -4.40
CA LEU A 18 -0.47 3.81 -5.44
C LEU A 18 -1.90 3.26 -5.45
N ASN A 19 -2.70 3.69 -6.42
CA ASN A 19 -4.10 3.26 -6.54
C ASN A 19 -4.22 2.02 -7.44
N ALA A 20 -4.53 0.88 -6.83
CA ALA A 20 -4.79 -0.39 -7.51
C ALA A 20 -6.28 -0.51 -7.93
N THR A 21 -6.79 0.51 -8.63
CA THR A 21 -8.16 0.53 -9.16
C THR A 21 -8.20 0.14 -10.64
N PRO A 22 -9.30 -0.48 -11.14
CA PRO A 22 -9.43 -0.89 -12.54
C PRO A 22 -9.24 0.26 -13.55
N ASP A 23 -9.70 1.46 -13.19
CA ASP A 23 -9.56 2.66 -14.02
C ASP A 23 -8.11 3.15 -14.19
N SER A 24 -7.16 2.60 -13.41
CA SER A 24 -5.76 2.98 -13.50
C SER A 24 -4.99 2.19 -14.57
N PHE A 25 -5.48 1.02 -15.01
CA PHE A 25 -4.68 0.05 -15.80
C PHE A 25 -5.50 -0.82 -16.80
N SER A 26 -6.51 -0.25 -17.46
CA SER A 26 -7.58 -0.99 -18.18
C SER A 26 -7.22 -1.94 -19.34
N ASP A 27 -5.96 -2.08 -19.75
CA ASP A 27 -5.64 -2.73 -21.05
C ASP A 27 -4.82 -4.05 -20.95
N GLY A 28 -4.41 -4.50 -19.75
CA GLY A 28 -3.36 -5.54 -19.60
C GLY A 28 -3.73 -6.87 -18.91
N GLY A 29 -4.79 -6.91 -18.11
CA GLY A 29 -5.10 -8.06 -17.23
C GLY A 29 -4.32 -8.07 -15.91
N ARG A 30 -4.82 -8.82 -14.91
CA ARG A 30 -4.36 -8.76 -13.51
C ARG A 30 -2.84 -8.84 -13.28
N TYR A 31 -2.12 -9.63 -14.06
CA TYR A 31 -0.66 -9.78 -13.90
C TYR A 31 0.10 -8.56 -14.44
N ASN A 32 -0.32 -8.00 -15.58
CA ASN A 32 0.23 -6.74 -16.07
C ASN A 32 -0.06 -5.60 -15.09
N ASP A 33 -1.23 -5.61 -14.45
CA ASP A 33 -1.61 -4.57 -13.48
C ASP A 33 -0.69 -4.59 -12.24
N VAL A 34 -0.27 -5.78 -11.79
CA VAL A 34 0.69 -5.94 -10.68
C VAL A 34 2.09 -5.50 -11.09
N GLU A 35 2.57 -5.88 -12.27
CA GLU A 35 3.89 -5.47 -12.77
C GLU A 35 3.97 -3.95 -12.93
N LEU A 36 2.94 -3.33 -13.49
CA LEU A 36 2.85 -1.87 -13.62
C LEU A 36 2.82 -1.18 -12.25
N ALA A 37 2.09 -1.74 -11.28
CA ALA A 37 2.06 -1.23 -9.92
C ALA A 37 3.45 -1.29 -9.25
N VAL A 38 4.19 -2.37 -9.47
CA VAL A 38 5.58 -2.51 -8.99
C VAL A 38 6.49 -1.47 -9.64
N MET A 39 6.49 -1.38 -10.97
CA MET A 39 7.32 -0.40 -11.69
C MET A 39 7.04 1.05 -11.24
N GLN A 40 5.77 1.37 -11.02
CA GLN A 40 5.37 2.69 -10.53
C GLN A 40 5.87 2.93 -9.10
N ALA A 41 5.80 1.93 -8.22
CA ALA A 41 6.31 2.04 -6.86
C ALA A 41 7.84 2.17 -6.83
N GLU A 42 8.57 1.41 -7.64
CA GLU A 42 10.02 1.56 -7.78
C GLU A 42 10.39 2.98 -8.23
N ARG A 43 9.63 3.53 -9.18
CA ARG A 43 9.80 4.91 -9.63
C ARG A 43 9.57 5.90 -8.49
N MET A 44 8.49 5.75 -7.73
CA MET A 44 8.20 6.60 -6.57
C MET A 44 9.34 6.54 -5.54
N VAL A 45 9.88 5.35 -5.26
CA VAL A 45 11.02 5.17 -4.35
C VAL A 45 12.26 5.87 -4.90
N ALA A 46 12.56 5.72 -6.19
CA ALA A 46 13.68 6.40 -6.84
C ALA A 46 13.54 7.94 -6.82
N ASP A 47 12.31 8.44 -6.92
CA ASP A 47 11.98 9.87 -6.82
C ASP A 47 11.93 10.37 -5.35
N GLY A 48 12.15 9.49 -4.36
CA GLY A 48 12.36 9.84 -2.96
C GLY A 48 11.22 9.50 -2.01
N ALA A 49 10.25 8.67 -2.42
CA ALA A 49 9.22 8.15 -1.52
C ALA A 49 9.87 7.32 -0.40
N ASP A 50 9.48 7.60 0.84
CA ASP A 50 9.91 6.90 2.05
C ASP A 50 8.91 5.81 2.47
N ILE A 51 7.68 5.85 1.96
CA ILE A 51 6.58 4.89 2.16
C ILE A 51 5.78 4.78 0.86
N ILE A 52 5.26 3.60 0.52
CA ILE A 52 4.25 3.41 -0.53
C ILE A 52 2.91 3.10 0.13
N ASP A 53 1.86 3.84 -0.21
CA ASP A 53 0.51 3.67 0.30
C ASP A 53 -0.40 3.10 -0.79
N VAL A 54 -0.96 1.92 -0.54
CA VAL A 54 -1.73 1.14 -1.53
C VAL A 54 -3.21 1.25 -1.22
N GLY A 55 -4.01 1.71 -2.17
CA GLY A 55 -5.47 1.78 -2.08
C GLY A 55 -6.16 0.95 -3.15
N GLY A 56 -7.13 0.11 -2.78
CA GLY A 56 -7.93 -0.71 -3.70
C GLY A 56 -9.30 -0.10 -4.06
N GLU A 57 -9.70 0.93 -3.31
CA GLU A 57 -10.95 1.66 -3.47
C GLU A 57 -10.65 3.13 -3.84
N SER A 58 -11.45 3.70 -4.73
CA SER A 58 -11.35 5.14 -5.00
C SER A 58 -12.07 5.92 -3.91
N THR A 59 -11.37 6.86 -3.27
CA THR A 59 -11.99 7.80 -2.32
C THR A 59 -12.60 9.04 -3.01
N ARG A 60 -12.70 9.03 -4.35
CA ARG A 60 -13.25 10.15 -5.13
C ARG A 60 -14.78 10.27 -4.90
N PRO A 61 -15.33 11.51 -4.85
CA PRO A 61 -16.78 11.71 -4.74
C PRO A 61 -17.53 10.98 -5.87
N GLY A 62 -18.45 10.09 -5.51
CA GLY A 62 -19.24 9.28 -6.46
C GLY A 62 -18.65 7.92 -6.79
N ALA A 63 -17.55 7.50 -6.13
CA ALA A 63 -17.04 6.15 -6.24
C ALA A 63 -18.08 5.12 -5.74
N THR A 64 -18.22 4.04 -6.51
CA THR A 64 -19.04 2.89 -6.12
C THR A 64 -18.39 2.16 -4.95
N PHE A 65 -19.20 1.77 -3.98
CA PHE A 65 -18.77 0.89 -2.90
C PHE A 65 -18.12 -0.37 -3.48
N VAL A 66 -16.95 -0.72 -2.97
CA VAL A 66 -16.23 -1.96 -3.33
C VAL A 66 -16.37 -2.92 -2.17
N GLU A 67 -16.89 -4.13 -2.43
CA GLU A 67 -16.99 -5.19 -1.43
C GLU A 67 -15.60 -5.60 -0.91
N VAL A 68 -15.55 -6.18 0.29
CA VAL A 68 -14.29 -6.56 0.96
C VAL A 68 -13.47 -7.50 0.06
N GLU A 69 -14.12 -8.54 -0.48
CA GLU A 69 -13.49 -9.55 -1.30
C GLU A 69 -12.88 -8.94 -2.58
N GLU A 70 -13.60 -8.02 -3.20
CA GLU A 70 -13.13 -7.34 -4.41
C GLU A 70 -11.92 -6.44 -4.12
N GLU A 71 -11.93 -5.71 -3.00
CA GLU A 71 -10.79 -4.90 -2.58
C GLU A 71 -9.57 -5.78 -2.27
N LEU A 72 -9.75 -6.89 -1.55
CA LEU A 72 -8.70 -7.87 -1.26
C LEU A 72 -8.06 -8.42 -2.54
N GLU A 73 -8.87 -8.81 -3.52
CA GLU A 73 -8.37 -9.34 -4.78
C GLU A 73 -7.57 -8.31 -5.59
N ARG A 74 -7.82 -7.01 -5.38
CA ARG A 74 -7.05 -5.92 -5.99
C ARG A 74 -5.74 -5.66 -5.24
N VAL A 75 -5.79 -5.51 -3.92
CA VAL A 75 -4.63 -5.02 -3.14
C VAL A 75 -3.64 -6.11 -2.76
N LEU A 76 -4.08 -7.35 -2.48
CA LEU A 76 -3.20 -8.39 -1.97
C LEU A 76 -2.09 -8.80 -2.96
N PRO A 77 -2.36 -9.01 -4.26
CA PRO A 77 -1.30 -9.32 -5.22
C PRO A 77 -0.24 -8.20 -5.31
N VAL A 78 -0.69 -6.94 -5.33
CA VAL A 78 0.19 -5.76 -5.37
C VAL A 78 1.04 -5.68 -4.11
N ILE A 79 0.44 -5.78 -2.92
CA ILE A 79 1.16 -5.71 -1.64
C ILE A 79 2.24 -6.79 -1.55
N ARG A 80 1.92 -8.03 -1.94
CA ARG A 80 2.88 -9.15 -1.91
C ARG A 80 4.06 -8.92 -2.84
N ALA A 81 3.80 -8.44 -4.07
CA ALA A 81 4.85 -8.13 -5.04
C ALA A 81 5.73 -6.98 -4.54
N LEU A 82 5.11 -5.87 -4.10
CA LEU A 82 5.85 -4.74 -3.54
C LEU A 82 6.70 -5.14 -2.34
N HIS A 83 6.21 -6.00 -1.46
CA HIS A 83 6.95 -6.43 -0.27
C HIS A 83 8.27 -7.13 -0.63
N GLN A 84 8.32 -7.77 -1.81
CA GLN A 84 9.52 -8.43 -2.32
C GLN A 84 10.45 -7.43 -3.03
N GLU A 85 9.89 -6.53 -3.84
CA GLU A 85 10.67 -5.69 -4.77
C GLU A 85 11.14 -4.36 -4.15
N VAL A 86 10.33 -3.68 -3.33
CA VAL A 86 10.68 -2.33 -2.83
C VAL A 86 11.31 -2.34 -1.44
N ASP A 87 12.30 -1.46 -1.24
CA ASP A 87 13.05 -1.31 0.03
C ASP A 87 12.41 -0.36 1.04
N VAL A 88 11.14 0.01 0.86
CA VAL A 88 10.42 0.94 1.74
C VAL A 88 9.19 0.27 2.36
N PRO A 89 8.73 0.74 3.54
CA PRO A 89 7.48 0.26 4.11
C PRO A 89 6.30 0.47 3.17
N ILE A 90 5.39 -0.51 3.17
CA ILE A 90 4.13 -0.47 2.42
C ILE A 90 3.02 -0.24 3.42
N SER A 91 2.15 0.75 3.17
CA SER A 91 0.91 0.95 3.91
C SER A 91 -0.30 0.57 3.08
N ILE A 92 -1.39 0.19 3.76
CA ILE A 92 -2.70 -0.03 3.16
C ILE A 92 -3.63 1.15 3.53
N ASP A 93 -4.22 1.77 2.51
CA ASP A 93 -5.29 2.76 2.66
C ASP A 93 -6.65 2.07 2.54
N THR A 94 -7.17 1.65 3.70
CA THR A 94 -8.50 1.06 3.79
C THR A 94 -9.13 1.36 5.14
N TYR A 95 -10.45 1.59 5.15
CA TYR A 95 -11.25 1.68 6.37
C TYR A 95 -11.85 0.34 6.79
N LYS A 96 -11.71 -0.71 5.96
CA LYS A 96 -12.28 -2.03 6.21
C LYS A 96 -11.30 -2.87 7.03
N ALA A 97 -11.69 -3.24 8.25
CA ALA A 97 -10.82 -3.94 9.18
C ALA A 97 -10.31 -5.28 8.64
N GLU A 98 -11.15 -6.01 7.89
CA GLU A 98 -10.77 -7.28 7.26
C GLU A 98 -9.70 -7.10 6.19
N VAL A 99 -9.85 -6.10 5.31
CA VAL A 99 -8.84 -5.74 4.31
C VAL A 99 -7.53 -5.36 4.98
N ALA A 100 -7.58 -4.55 6.04
CA ALA A 100 -6.38 -4.16 6.78
C ALA A 100 -5.67 -5.37 7.42
N ASN A 101 -6.41 -6.32 8.00
CA ASN A 101 -5.84 -7.51 8.62
C ASN A 101 -5.13 -8.41 7.61
N GLU A 102 -5.76 -8.67 6.46
CA GLU A 102 -5.18 -9.50 5.39
C GLU A 102 -3.98 -8.79 4.72
N ALA A 103 -4.05 -7.47 4.52
CA ALA A 103 -2.94 -6.68 4.01
C ALA A 103 -1.71 -6.72 4.94
N ILE A 104 -1.92 -6.65 6.26
CA ILE A 104 -0.84 -6.81 7.25
C ILE A 104 -0.20 -8.20 7.15
N GLN A 105 -1.01 -9.25 7.02
CA GLN A 105 -0.50 -10.62 6.84
C GLN A 105 0.29 -10.77 5.54
N ALA A 106 -0.06 -10.01 4.50
CA ALA A 106 0.65 -9.97 3.22
C ALA A 106 1.94 -9.13 3.24
N GLY A 107 2.24 -8.41 4.33
CA GLY A 107 3.49 -7.66 4.49
C GLY A 107 3.35 -6.14 4.47
N ALA A 108 2.11 -5.61 4.46
CA ALA A 108 1.85 -4.18 4.64
C ALA A 108 1.82 -3.78 6.13
N LEU A 109 1.75 -2.46 6.36
CA LEU A 109 1.45 -1.83 7.63
C LEU A 109 0.09 -1.14 7.50
N SER A 110 -0.77 -1.21 8.52
CA SER A 110 -1.94 -0.33 8.56
C SER A 110 -1.58 0.97 9.26
N LEU A 111 -1.87 2.10 8.61
CA LEU A 111 -1.67 3.45 9.16
C LEU A 111 -2.98 4.07 9.70
N THR A 112 -4.14 3.45 9.46
CA THR A 112 -5.44 4.03 9.82
C THR A 112 -5.71 3.97 11.32
N THR A 113 -6.31 5.05 11.87
CA THR A 113 -6.36 5.33 13.32
C THR A 113 -7.67 4.94 14.02
N TYR A 114 -8.56 4.16 13.40
CA TYR A 114 -9.74 3.64 14.11
C TYR A 114 -9.40 2.35 14.87
N GLY A 115 -8.61 2.51 15.94
CA GLY A 115 -8.41 1.50 16.99
C GLY A 115 -7.17 0.60 16.83
N GLY A 116 -6.01 1.05 17.36
CA GLY A 116 -5.02 0.10 17.90
C GLY A 116 -3.55 0.26 17.50
N ARG A 117 -2.85 1.21 18.15
CA ARG A 117 -1.56 1.00 18.86
C ARG A 117 -0.34 0.33 18.19
N ASN A 118 -0.19 0.24 16.88
CA ASN A 118 1.06 -0.25 16.27
C ASN A 118 1.67 0.73 15.27
N GLY A 119 2.24 1.83 15.78
CA GLY A 119 3.16 2.63 14.96
C GLY A 119 4.34 1.76 14.50
N ILE A 120 4.61 1.74 13.20
CA ILE A 120 5.76 1.12 12.47
C ILE A 120 6.61 0.18 13.35
N LYS A 121 5.99 -0.88 13.86
CA LYS A 121 6.62 -1.93 14.67
C LYS A 121 6.41 -3.22 13.91
N GLY A 122 7.49 -3.74 13.33
CA GLY A 122 7.46 -5.05 12.69
C GLY A 122 7.96 -5.10 11.26
N TRP A 123 8.09 -3.95 10.57
CA TRP A 123 8.73 -3.95 9.25
C TRP A 123 10.22 -4.26 9.39
N ARG A 124 10.56 -5.52 9.19
CA ARG A 124 11.92 -6.04 9.07
C ARG A 124 12.07 -6.41 7.60
N LYS A 125 12.69 -5.51 6.84
CA LYS A 125 13.36 -5.91 5.61
C LYS A 125 14.81 -6.12 5.96
#